data_AF-A0A1L4FR71-F1
#
_entry.id   AF-A0A1L4FR71-F1
#
_cell.length_a   1.000
_cell.length_b   1.000
_cell.length_c   1.000
_cell.angle_alpha   90.00
_cell.angle_beta   90.00
_cell.angle_gamma   90.00
#
_symmetry.space_group_name_H-M   'P 1'
#
loop_
_entity.id
_entity.type
_entity.pdbx_description
1 polymer ?
#
loop_
_entity_poly.entity_id
_entity_poly.type
_entity_poly.pdbx_seq_one_letter_code
_entity_poly.pdbx_strand_id
1 'polypeptide(L)'
;MIFEDFEFTNSSKVIVGEGFTKYMKQYAKKKEEVILPKIEANENYEIQAREIKEKFTNPSKHYTEDTLLKAMELVGTEDLEKGIEVERKGIGTPATRAGILESLISKGFVERDKKNLLATHKGVALVTIVSEAFKSAKTTAERETKLSKVTAGRWIRRSFWKRLKVVFLRKSVIIKSSGCENNSNRHKEML
;
A
#
# COMPACT_ATOMS: atom_id res chain seq x y z
N MET A 1 -3.99 4.90 34.94
CA MET A 1 -4.68 4.37 36.13
C MET A 1 -4.46 2.86 36.15
N ILE A 2 -4.06 2.28 37.27
CA ILE A 2 -3.84 0.83 37.39
C ILE A 2 -5.00 0.25 38.19
N PHE A 3 -5.63 -0.82 37.69
CA PHE A 3 -6.71 -1.53 38.36
C PHE A 3 -6.52 -3.03 38.15
N GLU A 4 -6.40 -3.81 39.23
CA GLU A 4 -6.25 -5.28 39.19
C GLU A 4 -5.24 -5.75 38.12
N ASP A 5 -4.03 -5.16 38.14
CA ASP A 5 -2.94 -5.39 37.18
C ASP A 5 -3.15 -4.90 35.73
N PHE A 6 -4.27 -4.23 35.43
CA PHE A 6 -4.53 -3.60 34.13
C PHE A 6 -4.24 -2.10 34.13
N GLU A 7 -3.56 -1.63 33.08
CA GLU A 7 -3.28 -0.21 32.86
C GLU A 7 -4.31 0.41 31.91
N PHE A 8 -5.00 1.45 32.38
CA PHE A 8 -5.93 2.25 31.60
C PHE A 8 -5.35 3.64 31.33
N THR A 9 -5.46 4.07 30.08
CA THR A 9 -5.07 5.39 29.61
C THR A 9 -6.28 6.13 29.05
N ASN A 10 -6.39 7.41 29.38
CA ASN A 10 -7.33 8.33 28.76
C ASN A 10 -6.55 9.56 28.31
N SER A 11 -6.82 10.04 27.11
CA SER A 11 -6.10 11.16 26.52
C SER A 11 -7.07 12.03 25.75
N SER A 12 -7.17 13.29 26.15
CA SER A 12 -7.84 14.33 25.38
C SER A 12 -6.83 15.20 24.64
N LYS A 13 -7.33 15.87 23.60
CA LYS A 13 -6.60 16.89 22.86
C LYS A 13 -7.40 18.17 22.93
N VAL A 14 -6.78 19.23 23.47
CA VAL A 14 -7.36 20.57 23.56
C VAL A 14 -6.50 21.50 22.72
N ILE A 15 -7.12 22.34 21.89
CA ILE A 15 -6.41 23.32 21.06
C ILE A 15 -6.01 24.50 21.96
N VAL A 16 -4.74 24.53 22.37
CA VAL A 16 -4.19 25.65 23.18
C VAL A 16 -4.03 26.93 22.34
N GLY A 17 -3.83 26.79 21.03
CA GLY A 17 -3.79 27.90 20.09
C GLY A 17 -4.10 27.45 18.67
N GLU A 18 -4.98 28.18 17.98
CA GLU A 18 -5.49 27.74 16.68
C GLU A 18 -4.42 27.70 15.57
N GLY A 19 -3.37 28.54 15.64
CA GLY A 19 -2.30 28.58 14.64
C GLY A 19 -2.81 28.67 13.20
N PHE A 20 -2.23 27.88 12.29
CA PHE A 20 -2.66 27.81 10.88
C PHE A 20 -4.07 27.23 10.71
N THR A 21 -4.55 26.45 11.68
CA THR A 21 -5.90 25.84 11.70
C THR A 21 -7.01 26.89 11.68
N LYS A 22 -6.71 28.12 12.12
CA LYS A 22 -7.60 29.29 12.00
C LYS A 22 -8.10 29.52 10.57
N TYR A 23 -7.25 29.25 9.58
CA TYR A 23 -7.55 29.47 8.16
C TYR A 23 -8.15 28.24 7.46
N MET A 24 -8.23 27.10 8.13
CA MET A 24 -8.74 25.83 7.57
C MET A 24 -10.12 25.42 8.11
N LYS A 25 -10.86 26.35 8.73
CA LYS A 25 -12.17 26.06 9.36
C LYS A 25 -13.18 25.42 8.40
N GLN A 26 -13.10 25.69 7.10
CA GLN A 26 -13.96 25.07 6.07
C GLN A 26 -13.68 23.59 5.80
N TYR A 27 -12.49 23.09 6.16
CA TYR A 27 -12.11 21.66 6.02
C TYR A 27 -12.03 20.93 7.36
N ALA A 28 -12.17 21.66 8.47
CA ALA A 28 -12.15 21.10 9.81
C ALA A 28 -13.47 20.37 10.10
N LYS A 29 -13.41 19.05 10.33
CA LYS A 29 -14.53 18.34 10.94
C LYS A 29 -14.73 18.87 12.35
N LYS A 30 -15.95 19.31 12.68
CA LYS A 30 -16.34 19.58 14.07
C LYS A 30 -16.03 18.33 14.90
N LYS A 31 -15.02 18.43 15.77
CA LYS A 31 -14.77 17.46 16.83
C LYS A 31 -15.24 18.10 18.12
N GLU A 32 -16.04 17.38 18.88
CA GLU A 32 -16.32 17.76 20.25
C GLU A 32 -15.01 17.66 21.03
N GLU A 33 -14.58 18.78 21.60
CA GLU A 33 -13.43 18.80 22.49
C GLU A 33 -13.88 18.25 23.85
N VAL A 34 -13.46 17.01 24.13
CA VAL A 34 -13.66 16.42 25.45
C VAL A 34 -12.59 16.99 26.37
N ILE A 35 -12.98 17.94 27.22
CA ILE A 35 -12.11 18.47 28.26
C ILE A 35 -12.09 17.46 29.40
N LEU A 36 -10.91 16.95 29.71
CA LEU A 36 -10.74 16.04 30.85
C LEU A 36 -10.54 16.87 32.12
N PRO A 37 -11.08 16.43 33.27
CA PRO A 37 -10.76 17.04 34.55
C PRO A 37 -9.27 16.89 34.84
N LYS A 38 -8.73 17.84 35.61
CA LYS A 38 -7.35 17.78 36.09
C LYS A 38 -7.28 16.67 37.15
N ILE A 39 -6.37 15.73 36.95
CA ILE A 39 -6.13 14.59 37.84
C ILE A 39 -4.71 14.67 38.40
N GLU A 40 -4.50 14.29 39.65
CA GLU A 40 -3.17 14.22 40.27
C GLU A 40 -2.61 12.79 40.23
N ALA A 41 -1.28 12.68 40.20
CA ALA A 41 -0.62 11.38 40.20
C ALA A 41 -0.84 10.67 41.55
N ASN A 42 -1.15 9.38 41.51
CA ASN A 42 -1.42 8.50 42.67
C ASN A 42 -2.74 8.76 43.42
N GLU A 43 -3.69 9.45 42.81
CA GLU A 43 -5.03 9.61 43.36
C GLU A 43 -5.90 8.36 43.10
N ASN A 44 -6.65 7.91 44.12
CA ASN A 44 -7.56 6.77 44.01
C ASN A 44 -8.92 7.23 43.50
N TYR A 45 -9.38 6.66 42.38
CA TYR A 45 -10.70 6.95 41.82
C TYR A 45 -11.62 5.74 41.90
N GLU A 46 -12.90 5.98 42.20
CA GLU A 46 -13.93 4.96 42.22
C GLU A 46 -14.42 4.63 40.81
N ILE A 47 -14.56 3.35 40.49
CA ILE A 47 -15.06 2.89 39.19
C ILE A 47 -16.58 2.84 39.24
N GLN A 48 -17.23 3.78 38.56
CA GLN A 48 -18.69 3.87 38.53
C GLN A 48 -19.37 2.83 37.60
N ALA A 49 -18.71 2.47 36.49
CA ALA A 49 -19.26 1.53 35.52
C ALA A 49 -18.15 0.78 34.76
N ARG A 50 -18.44 -0.45 34.34
CA ARG A 50 -17.57 -1.27 33.48
C ARG A 50 -18.38 -1.75 32.29
N GLU A 51 -17.83 -1.61 31.08
CA GLU A 51 -18.48 -2.02 29.84
C GLU A 51 -17.52 -2.91 29.04
N ILE A 52 -18.00 -4.08 28.61
CA ILE A 52 -17.26 -4.96 27.70
C ILE A 52 -17.67 -4.59 26.27
N LYS A 53 -16.71 -4.08 25.48
CA LYS A 53 -16.93 -3.75 24.07
C LYS A 53 -16.35 -4.82 23.17
N GLU A 54 -17.21 -5.69 22.66
CA GLU A 54 -16.83 -6.62 21.60
C GLU A 54 -16.54 -5.85 20.31
N LYS A 55 -15.42 -6.17 19.67
CA LYS A 55 -15.00 -5.56 18.40
C LYS A 55 -14.64 -6.66 17.42
N PHE A 56 -15.07 -6.47 16.18
CA PHE A 56 -14.74 -7.36 15.08
C PHE A 56 -13.65 -6.75 14.21
N THR A 57 -12.82 -7.61 13.60
CA THR A 57 -11.90 -7.18 12.55
C THR A 57 -12.69 -6.95 11.26
N ASN A 58 -12.35 -5.89 10.55
CA ASN A 58 -12.93 -5.64 9.24
C ASN A 58 -11.91 -6.05 8.16
N PRO A 59 -12.37 -6.57 7.02
CA PRO A 59 -11.50 -6.82 5.89
C PRO A 59 -10.82 -5.52 5.46
N SER A 60 -9.64 -5.66 4.84
CA SER A 60 -8.93 -4.50 4.29
C SER A 60 -9.83 -3.77 3.29
N LYS A 61 -9.83 -2.43 3.38
CA LYS A 61 -10.61 -1.60 2.47
C LYS A 61 -10.02 -1.68 1.08
N HIS A 62 -10.88 -1.65 0.07
CA HIS A 62 -10.43 -1.49 -1.31
C HIS A 62 -9.65 -0.18 -1.47
N TYR A 63 -8.72 -0.18 -2.42
CA TYR A 63 -7.98 1.03 -2.77
C TYR A 63 -8.90 2.04 -3.43
N THR A 64 -8.81 3.30 -3.01
CA THR A 64 -9.18 4.46 -3.83
C THR A 64 -7.98 4.91 -4.67
N GLU A 65 -8.19 5.82 -5.62
CA GLU A 65 -7.10 6.40 -6.41
C GLU A 65 -5.99 6.99 -5.52
N ASP A 66 -6.35 7.82 -4.55
CA ASP A 66 -5.40 8.43 -3.61
C ASP A 66 -4.60 7.38 -2.83
N THR A 67 -5.29 6.36 -2.31
CA THR A 67 -4.62 5.32 -1.51
C THR A 67 -3.75 4.41 -2.38
N LEU A 68 -4.11 4.19 -3.64
CA LEU A 68 -3.29 3.43 -4.58
C LEU A 68 -2.05 4.22 -4.99
N LEU A 69 -2.21 5.50 -5.34
CA LEU A 69 -1.10 6.40 -5.68
C LEU A 69 -0.10 6.50 -4.51
N LYS A 70 -0.61 6.62 -3.29
CA LYS A 70 0.20 6.59 -2.07
C LYS A 70 0.87 5.23 -1.85
N ALA A 71 0.17 4.13 -2.11
CA ALA A 71 0.78 2.80 -2.02
C ALA A 71 1.92 2.64 -3.03
N MET A 72 1.75 3.10 -4.28
CA MET A 72 2.79 3.09 -5.32
C MET A 72 4.04 3.90 -4.93
N GLU A 73 3.86 4.98 -4.16
CA GLU A 73 4.95 5.77 -3.59
C GLU A 73 5.74 5.02 -2.52
N LEU A 74 5.04 4.32 -1.63
CA LEU A 74 5.64 3.70 -0.46
C LEU A 74 6.20 2.30 -0.71
N VAL A 75 6.01 1.73 -1.91
CA VAL A 75 6.49 0.38 -2.22
C VAL A 75 8.01 0.30 -2.01
N GLY A 76 8.44 -0.65 -1.17
CA GLY A 76 9.87 -0.92 -0.95
C GLY A 76 10.58 0.13 -0.08
N THR A 77 9.83 1.01 0.58
CA THR A 77 10.37 1.97 1.56
C THR A 77 10.26 1.47 3.00
N GLU A 78 9.68 0.29 3.21
CA GLU A 78 9.40 -0.32 4.51
C GLU A 78 10.67 -0.63 5.31
N ASP A 79 11.75 -0.98 4.62
CA ASP A 79 13.05 -1.34 5.19
C ASP A 79 14.02 -0.13 5.29
N LEU A 80 13.55 1.10 5.01
CA LEU A 80 14.40 2.29 4.96
C LEU A 80 14.37 3.07 6.28
N GLU A 81 15.54 3.57 6.69
CA GLU A 81 15.65 4.50 7.80
C GLU A 81 14.81 5.76 7.56
N LYS A 82 14.08 6.19 8.60
CA LYS A 82 13.25 7.40 8.58
C LYS A 82 14.13 8.62 8.25
N GLY A 83 13.87 9.29 7.13
CA GLY A 83 14.59 10.51 6.73
C GLY A 83 15.23 10.47 5.34
N ILE A 84 15.23 9.32 4.66
CA ILE A 84 15.62 9.27 3.25
C ILE A 84 14.47 9.80 2.40
N GLU A 85 14.76 10.77 1.53
CA GLU A 85 13.82 11.40 0.61
C GLU A 85 13.02 10.35 -0.19
N VAL A 86 11.74 10.22 0.15
CA VAL A 86 10.84 9.17 -0.35
C VAL A 86 10.32 9.50 -1.75
N GLU A 87 10.32 10.78 -2.15
CA GLU A 87 9.73 11.24 -3.42
C GLU A 87 10.26 10.52 -4.66
N ARG A 88 11.44 9.90 -4.59
CA ARG A 88 12.06 9.16 -5.71
C ARG A 88 12.18 7.66 -5.51
N LYS A 89 11.59 7.10 -4.45
CA LYS A 89 11.54 5.66 -4.20
C LYS A 89 10.09 5.21 -4.27
N GLY A 90 9.87 3.97 -4.71
CA GLY A 90 8.54 3.46 -5.07
C GLY A 90 8.50 2.90 -6.49
N ILE A 91 7.30 2.76 -7.03
CA ILE A 91 7.06 2.39 -8.43
C ILE A 91 6.52 3.61 -9.19
N GLY A 92 7.21 3.99 -10.24
CA GLY A 92 6.90 5.13 -11.09
C GLY A 92 7.19 6.48 -10.43
N THR A 93 7.14 7.52 -11.26
CA THR A 93 7.20 8.92 -10.84
C THR A 93 5.77 9.47 -10.68
N PRO A 94 5.57 10.59 -9.95
CA PRO A 94 4.24 11.18 -9.80
C PRO A 94 3.49 11.35 -11.13
N ALA A 95 4.20 11.75 -12.20
CA ALA A 95 3.64 11.92 -13.54
C ALA A 95 3.21 10.61 -14.22
N THR A 96 3.90 9.48 -13.96
CA THR A 96 3.59 8.22 -14.64
C THR A 96 2.56 7.38 -13.90
N ARG A 97 2.40 7.55 -12.59
CA ARG A 97 1.48 6.74 -11.77
C ARG A 97 0.01 6.91 -12.18
N ALA A 98 -0.44 8.15 -12.35
CA ALA A 98 -1.80 8.42 -12.83
C ALA A 98 -2.03 7.81 -14.23
N GLY A 99 -1.06 7.95 -15.15
CA GLY A 99 -1.14 7.35 -16.48
C GLY A 99 -1.19 5.82 -16.48
N ILE A 100 -0.46 5.16 -15.56
CA ILE A 100 -0.54 3.71 -15.37
C ILE A 100 -1.92 3.29 -14.92
N LEU A 101 -2.51 3.99 -13.94
CA LEU A 101 -3.86 3.70 -13.45
C LEU A 101 -4.90 3.82 -14.58
N GLU A 102 -4.88 4.90 -15.35
CA GLU A 102 -5.78 5.06 -16.51
C GLU A 102 -5.56 3.97 -17.57
N SER A 103 -4.31 3.52 -17.77
CA SER A 103 -4.03 2.41 -18.68
C SER A 103 -4.64 1.08 -18.20
N LEU A 104 -4.63 0.83 -16.89
CA LEU A 104 -5.23 -0.38 -16.32
C LEU A 104 -6.75 -0.36 -16.43
N ILE A 105 -7.36 0.80 -16.27
CA ILE A 105 -8.81 0.99 -16.39
C ILE A 105 -9.24 0.88 -17.85
N SER A 106 -8.58 1.60 -18.76
CA SER A 106 -8.89 1.55 -20.21
C SER A 106 -8.74 0.15 -20.82
N LYS A 107 -7.79 -0.67 -20.32
CA LYS A 107 -7.62 -2.07 -20.75
C LYS A 107 -8.62 -3.04 -20.12
N GLY A 108 -9.44 -2.57 -19.18
CA GLY A 108 -10.45 -3.35 -18.46
C GLY A 108 -9.85 -4.35 -17.48
N PHE A 109 -8.71 -4.02 -16.85
CA PHE A 109 -8.17 -4.82 -15.75
C PHE A 109 -8.69 -4.37 -14.39
N VAL A 110 -8.96 -3.07 -14.24
CA VAL A 110 -9.49 -2.43 -13.04
C VAL A 110 -10.75 -1.64 -13.42
N GLU A 111 -11.72 -1.59 -12.52
CA GLU A 111 -12.93 -0.78 -12.68
C GLU A 111 -13.13 0.16 -11.48
N ARG A 112 -13.86 1.26 -11.72
CA ARG A 112 -14.23 2.22 -10.68
C ARG A 112 -15.60 1.86 -10.15
N ASP A 113 -15.68 1.49 -8.88
CA ASP A 113 -16.94 1.39 -8.13
C ASP A 113 -17.01 2.54 -7.12
N LYS A 114 -17.75 3.58 -7.49
CA LYS A 114 -17.83 4.86 -6.75
C LYS A 114 -16.44 5.47 -6.55
N LYS A 115 -15.87 5.31 -5.35
CA LYS A 115 -14.54 5.80 -4.97
C LYS A 115 -13.49 4.69 -4.90
N ASN A 116 -13.91 3.44 -5.04
CA ASN A 116 -13.06 2.27 -4.92
C ASN A 116 -12.62 1.80 -6.30
N LEU A 117 -11.43 1.21 -6.35
CA LEU A 117 -10.86 0.52 -7.49
C LEU A 117 -10.98 -0.98 -7.24
N LEU A 118 -11.68 -1.67 -8.14
CA LEU A 118 -11.91 -3.12 -8.06
C LEU A 118 -11.17 -3.82 -9.19
N ALA A 119 -10.54 -4.95 -8.88
CA ALA A 119 -9.92 -5.80 -9.89
C ALA A 119 -11.00 -6.59 -10.60
N THR A 120 -11.06 -6.47 -11.93
CA THR A 120 -11.98 -7.26 -12.75
C THR A 120 -11.53 -8.72 -12.83
N HIS A 121 -12.42 -9.63 -13.22
CA HIS A 121 -12.05 -11.03 -13.49
C HIS A 121 -10.87 -11.16 -14.47
N LYS A 122 -10.83 -10.31 -15.50
CA LYS A 122 -9.74 -10.24 -16.47
C LYS A 122 -8.41 -9.82 -15.81
N GLY A 123 -8.45 -8.83 -14.92
CA GLY A 123 -7.29 -8.39 -14.14
C GLY A 123 -6.74 -9.50 -13.24
N VAL A 124 -7.63 -10.19 -12.52
CA VAL A 124 -7.26 -11.32 -11.66
C VAL A 124 -6.64 -12.45 -12.49
N ALA A 125 -7.24 -12.84 -13.61
CA ALA A 125 -6.72 -13.87 -14.50
C ALA A 125 -5.34 -13.52 -15.08
N LEU A 126 -5.10 -12.26 -15.43
CA LEU A 126 -3.77 -11.83 -15.86
C LEU A 126 -2.74 -12.01 -14.74
N VAL A 127 -3.08 -11.57 -13.53
CA VAL A 127 -2.18 -11.67 -12.38
C VAL A 127 -1.89 -13.13 -12.03
N THR A 128 -2.80 -14.08 -12.26
CA THR A 128 -2.51 -15.51 -11.99
C THR A 128 -1.51 -16.09 -13.00
N ILE A 129 -1.58 -15.71 -14.28
CA ILE A 129 -0.74 -16.24 -15.37
C ILE A 129 0.69 -15.69 -15.34
N VAL A 130 0.86 -14.43 -14.94
CA VAL A 130 2.18 -13.77 -14.94
C VAL A 130 3.14 -14.50 -13.97
N SER A 131 4.45 -14.43 -14.19
CA SER A 131 5.43 -15.00 -13.25
C SER A 131 5.63 -14.08 -12.04
N GLU A 132 5.82 -14.65 -10.85
CA GLU A 132 6.02 -13.90 -9.59
C GLU A 132 7.11 -12.81 -9.67
N ALA A 133 8.16 -13.06 -10.46
CA ALA A 133 9.25 -12.12 -10.70
C ALA A 133 8.83 -10.78 -11.34
N PHE A 134 7.63 -10.73 -11.93
CA PHE A 134 7.02 -9.54 -12.54
C PHE A 134 5.78 -9.04 -11.78
N LYS A 135 5.21 -9.85 -10.87
CA LYS A 135 4.08 -9.43 -10.01
C LYS A 135 4.54 -8.61 -8.82
N SER A 136 5.71 -8.96 -8.26
CA SER A 136 6.18 -8.36 -7.02
C SER A 136 6.55 -6.89 -7.21
N ALA A 137 5.77 -6.03 -6.59
CA ALA A 137 5.99 -4.59 -6.52
C ALA A 137 7.38 -4.26 -5.92
N LYS A 138 7.80 -4.99 -4.88
CA LYS A 138 9.13 -4.85 -4.26
C LYS A 138 10.26 -5.03 -5.26
N THR A 139 10.19 -6.08 -6.10
CA THR A 139 11.23 -6.31 -7.13
C THR A 139 11.28 -5.19 -8.18
N THR A 140 10.15 -4.55 -8.46
CA THR A 140 10.08 -3.41 -9.39
C THR A 140 10.68 -2.15 -8.76
N ALA A 141 10.36 -1.86 -7.49
CA ALA A 141 10.98 -0.75 -6.76
C ALA A 141 12.51 -0.89 -6.65
N GLU A 142 13.02 -2.11 -6.44
CA GLU A 142 14.46 -2.37 -6.48
C GLU A 142 15.10 -2.08 -7.86
N ARG A 143 14.38 -2.37 -8.94
CA ARG A 143 14.83 -2.06 -10.31
C ARG A 143 14.85 -0.56 -10.56
N GLU A 144 13.83 0.16 -10.11
CA GLU A 144 13.80 1.63 -10.18
C GLU A 144 14.92 2.27 -9.38
N THR A 145 15.20 1.75 -8.18
CA THR A 145 16.36 2.19 -7.39
C THR A 145 17.68 1.97 -8.15
N LYS A 146 17.83 0.84 -8.85
CA LYS A 146 19.00 0.58 -9.69
C LYS A 146 19.06 1.51 -10.91
N LEU A 147 17.93 1.82 -11.54
CA LEU A 147 17.84 2.81 -12.63
C LEU A 147 18.28 4.19 -12.16
N SER A 148 17.82 4.63 -10.98
CA SER A 148 18.25 5.89 -10.36
C SER A 148 19.75 5.93 -10.05
N LYS A 149 20.37 4.79 -9.70
CA LYS A 149 21.83 4.70 -9.53
C LYS A 149 22.58 4.81 -10.85
N VAL A 150 22.02 4.30 -11.95
CA VAL A 150 22.59 4.44 -13.30
C VAL A 150 22.51 5.89 -13.77
N THR A 151 21.39 6.59 -13.58
CA THR A 151 21.26 8.01 -13.94
C THR A 151 22.20 8.90 -13.13
N ALA A 152 22.44 8.56 -11.85
CA ALA A 152 23.42 9.23 -11.01
C ALA A 152 24.89 8.85 -11.32
N GLY A 153 25.17 8.07 -12.37
CA GLY A 153 26.52 7.64 -12.76
C GLY A 153 27.19 6.61 -11.83
N ARG A 154 26.48 6.14 -10.79
CA ARG A 154 27.01 5.21 -9.78
C ARG A 154 26.98 3.74 -10.23
N TRP A 155 26.37 3.44 -11.37
CA TRP A 155 26.24 2.08 -11.92
C TRP A 155 26.44 2.03 -13.44
N ILE A 156 27.14 1.00 -13.93
CA ILE A 156 27.42 0.81 -15.36
C ILE A 156 26.16 0.35 -16.10
N ARG A 157 25.70 1.17 -17.05
CA ARG A 157 24.53 0.90 -17.93
C ARG A 157 24.58 -0.47 -18.60
N ARG A 158 25.73 -0.90 -19.12
CA ARG A 158 25.89 -2.24 -19.77
C ARG A 158 25.57 -3.39 -18.81
N SER A 159 26.01 -3.28 -17.56
CA SER A 159 25.78 -4.30 -16.52
C SER A 159 24.31 -4.39 -16.13
N PHE A 160 23.60 -3.26 -16.12
CA PHE A 160 22.15 -3.22 -15.90
C PHE A 160 21.40 -3.98 -17.00
N TRP A 161 21.66 -3.67 -18.27
CA TRP A 161 21.01 -4.33 -19.41
C TRP A 161 21.29 -5.83 -19.49
N LYS A 162 22.53 -6.27 -19.22
CA LYS A 162 22.88 -7.70 -19.20
C LYS A 162 22.05 -8.45 -18.16
N ARG A 163 21.92 -7.91 -16.94
CA ARG A 163 21.09 -8.52 -15.89
C ARG A 163 19.60 -8.54 -16.26
N LEU A 164 19.09 -7.46 -16.83
CA LEU A 164 17.67 -7.38 -17.22
C LEU A 164 17.33 -8.40 -18.32
N LYS A 165 18.20 -8.54 -19.33
CA LYS A 165 18.06 -9.54 -20.39
C LYS A 165 18.06 -10.97 -19.85
N VAL A 166 18.94 -11.30 -18.91
CA VAL A 166 18.99 -12.65 -18.30
C VAL A 166 17.70 -12.97 -17.57
N VAL A 167 17.16 -12.03 -16.79
CA VAL A 167 15.89 -12.22 -16.07
C VAL A 167 14.74 -12.41 -17.06
N PHE A 168 14.68 -11.57 -18.10
CA PHE A 168 13.64 -11.66 -19.11
C PHE A 168 13.69 -13.01 -19.84
N LEU A 169 14.83 -13.35 -20.46
CA LEU A 169 15.01 -14.56 -21.26
C LEU A 169 14.77 -15.85 -20.45
N ARG A 170 15.32 -15.96 -19.23
CA ARG A 170 15.10 -17.14 -18.39
C ARG A 170 13.63 -17.36 -18.05
N LYS A 171 12.86 -16.27 -17.89
CA LYS A 171 11.45 -16.36 -17.49
C LYS A 171 10.51 -16.46 -18.70
N SER A 172 10.86 -15.93 -19.88
CA SER A 172 10.06 -16.16 -21.10
C SER A 172 10.07 -17.62 -21.53
N VAL A 173 11.20 -18.31 -21.33
CA VAL A 173 11.32 -19.76 -21.61
C VAL A 173 10.34 -20.55 -20.74
N ILE A 174 10.27 -20.25 -19.45
CA ILE A 174 9.36 -20.94 -18.52
C ILE A 174 7.89 -20.77 -18.95
N ILE A 175 7.47 -19.56 -19.31
CA ILE A 175 6.08 -19.31 -19.73
C ILE A 175 5.71 -20.11 -21.01
N LYS A 176 6.64 -20.23 -21.96
CA LYS A 176 6.44 -21.05 -23.17
C LYS A 176 6.38 -22.55 -22.86
N SER A 177 7.17 -23.03 -21.91
CA SER A 177 7.16 -24.44 -21.49
C SER A 177 5.88 -24.81 -20.75
N SER A 178 5.40 -23.97 -19.82
CA SER A 178 4.17 -24.21 -19.04
C SER A 178 2.88 -24.09 -19.87
N GLY A 179 2.91 -23.31 -20.96
CA GLY A 179 1.81 -23.22 -21.92
C GLY A 179 1.63 -24.47 -22.79
N CYS A 180 2.66 -25.32 -22.88
CA CYS A 180 2.62 -26.54 -23.70
C CYS A 180 1.99 -27.74 -22.97
N GLU A 181 2.13 -27.84 -21.64
CA GLU A 181 1.59 -28.97 -20.86
C GLU A 181 0.07 -28.89 -20.62
N ASN A 182 -0.53 -27.70 -20.62
CA ASN A 182 -1.94 -27.54 -20.27
C ASN A 182 -2.94 -27.77 -21.40
N ASN A 183 -2.49 -28.00 -22.64
CA ASN A 183 -3.39 -28.21 -23.78
C ASN A 183 -3.53 -29.67 -24.23
N SER A 184 -2.84 -30.63 -23.59
CA SER A 184 -2.96 -32.06 -23.92
C SER A 184 -3.97 -32.82 -23.05
N ASN A 185 -4.42 -32.26 -21.92
CA ASN A 185 -5.27 -32.98 -20.95
C ASN A 185 -6.75 -32.56 -20.91
N ARG A 186 -7.23 -31.66 -21.78
CA ARG A 186 -8.66 -31.29 -21.83
C ARG A 186 -9.52 -32.12 -22.80
N HIS A 187 -8.96 -33.13 -23.48
CA HIS A 187 -9.69 -33.96 -24.44
C HIS A 187 -9.93 -35.42 -23.99
N LYS A 188 -9.68 -35.77 -22.72
CA LYS A 188 -9.83 -37.17 -22.22
C LYS A 188 -10.84 -37.39 -21.08
N GLU A 189 -11.62 -36.41 -20.66
CA GLU A 189 -12.70 -36.60 -19.67
C GLU A 189 -14.09 -36.17 -20.20
N MET A 190 -14.46 -36.64 -21.40
CA MET A 190 -15.85 -36.66 -21.86
C MET A 190 -16.11 -37.88 -22.75
N LEU A 191 -15.87 -39.07 -22.22
CA LEU A 191 -16.43 -40.34 -22.67
C LEU A 191 -16.70 -41.21 -21.44
#